data_AF-A0A2W7QWZ6-F1
#
_entry.id   AF-A0A2W7QWZ6-F1
#
_cell.length_a   1.000
_cell.length_b   1.000
_cell.length_c   1.000
_cell.angle_alpha   90.00
_cell.angle_beta   90.00
_cell.angle_gamma   90.00
#
_symmetry.space_group_name_H-M   'P 1'
#
loop_
_entity.id
_entity.type
_entity.pdbx_description
1 polymer ?
#
loop_
_entity_poly.entity_id
_entity_poly.type
_entity_poly.pdbx_seq_one_letter_code
_entity_poly.pdbx_strand_id
1 'polypeptide(L)' 'MTTTIRHHAYFGTMNFVFALTDPMIAELERLTDTGIGAIYQRVVAGAFSMIDLP' A
#
# COMPACT_ATOMS: atom_id res chain seq x y z
N MET A 1 4.38 -6.36 19.03
CA MET A 1 2.90 -6.40 19.09
C MET A 1 2.39 -6.42 17.66
N THR A 2 1.93 -7.56 17.15
CA THR A 2 1.52 -7.73 15.74
C THR A 2 0.04 -7.37 15.58
N THR A 3 -0.23 -6.10 15.28
CA THR A 3 -1.58 -5.62 14.97
C THR A 3 -2.04 -6.26 13.65
N THR A 4 -2.94 -7.24 13.71
CA THR A 4 -3.46 -7.93 12.52
C THR A 4 -4.57 -7.08 11.88
N ILE A 5 -4.19 -6.05 11.12
CA ILE A 5 -5.15 -5.27 10.30
C ILE A 5 -5.30 -6.01 8.96
N ARG A 6 -6.42 -6.69 8.76
CA ARG A 6 -6.76 -7.37 7.50
C ARG A 6 -7.91 -6.63 6.84
N HIS A 7 -7.65 -5.89 5.78
CA HIS A 7 -8.71 -5.31 4.95
C HIS A 7 -9.13 -6.33 3.90
N HIS A 8 -10.34 -6.86 4.00
CA HIS A 8 -10.87 -7.80 3.02
C HIS A 8 -11.63 -7.03 1.94
N ALA A 9 -11.25 -7.19 0.67
CA ALA A 9 -12.00 -6.62 -0.46
C ALA A 9 -12.17 -7.63 -1.60
N TYR A 10 -13.34 -7.61 -2.22
CA TYR A 10 -13.71 -8.50 -3.32
C TYR A 10 -13.35 -7.88 -4.66
N PHE A 11 -12.58 -8.61 -5.48
CA PHE A 11 -12.24 -8.18 -6.84
C PHE A 11 -12.69 -9.23 -7.85
N GLY A 12 -13.93 -9.10 -8.33
CA GLY A 12 -14.49 -9.81 -9.48
C GLY A 12 -14.78 -11.30 -9.28
N THR A 13 -13.78 -12.08 -8.87
CA THR A 13 -13.87 -13.54 -8.74
C THR A 13 -13.55 -14.04 -7.34
N MET A 14 -12.76 -13.30 -6.54
CA MET A 14 -12.40 -13.72 -5.19
C MET A 14 -12.20 -12.55 -4.23
N ASN A 15 -12.28 -12.88 -2.93
CA ASN A 15 -11.91 -11.99 -1.85
C ASN A 15 -10.40 -12.02 -1.66
N PHE A 16 -9.79 -10.84 -1.61
CA PHE A 16 -8.39 -10.67 -1.31
C PHE A 16 -8.24 -10.02 0.07
N VAL A 17 -7.23 -10.49 0.80
CA VAL A 17 -6.82 -9.86 2.07
C VAL A 17 -5.74 -8.84 1.73
N PHE A 18 -6.12 -7.57 1.76
CA PHE A 18 -5.22 -6.44 1.65
C PHE A 18 -4.68 -6.12 3.04
N ALA A 19 -3.47 -6.61 3.29
CA ALA A 19 -2.65 -6.20 4.40
C ALA A 19 -1.22 -6.12 3.88
N LEU A 20 -0.68 -4.90 3.78
CA LEU A 20 0.75 -4.76 3.55
C LEU A 20 1.46 -5.28 4.80
N THR A 21 2.22 -6.36 4.64
CA THR A 21 3.06 -6.89 5.71
C THR A 21 4.30 -6.00 5.88
N ASP A 22 4.94 -6.03 7.05
CA ASP A 22 6.15 -5.23 7.30
C ASP A 22 7.23 -5.39 6.21
N PRO A 23 7.54 -6.61 5.68
CA PRO A 23 8.47 -6.76 4.56
C PRO A 23 8.01 -6.09 3.27
N MET A 24 6.70 -6.09 2.98
CA MET A 24 6.15 -5.42 1.80
C MET A 24 6.24 -3.90 1.94
N ILE A 25 6.01 -3.37 3.15
CA ILE A 25 6.17 -1.96 3.45
C ILE A 25 7.63 -1.56 3.26
N ALA A 26 8.57 -2.32 3.84
CA ALA A 26 10.00 -2.04 3.71
C ALA A 26 10.47 -2.05 2.24
N GLU A 27 9.99 -3.01 1.44
CA GLU A 27 10.32 -3.06 0.01
C GLU A 27 9.70 -1.89 -0.77
N LEU A 28 8.47 -1.49 -0.44
CA LEU A 28 7.81 -0.35 -1.04
C LEU A 28 8.58 0.96 -0.75
N GLU A 29 9.02 1.15 0.50
CA GLU A 29 9.84 2.30 0.89
C GLU A 29 11.18 2.30 0.15
N ARG A 30 11.81 1.12 -0.04
CA ARG A 30 13.07 0.97 -0.80
C ARG A 30 12.91 1.30 -2.28
N LEU A 31 11.82 0.85 -2.92
CA LEU A 31 11.57 1.08 -4.34
C LEU A 31 11.23 2.55 -4.66
N THR A 32 10.62 3.24 -3.71
CA THR A 32 10.12 4.61 -3.90
C THR A 32 11.01 5.67 -3.25
N ASP A 33 12.04 5.26 -2.49
CA ASP A 33 12.86 6.13 -1.65
C ASP A 33 12.01 7.07 -0.76
N THR A 34 10.86 6.57 -0.30
CA THR A 34 9.82 7.36 0.38
C THR A 34 9.23 6.57 1.53
N GLY A 35 9.09 7.18 2.71
CA GLY A 35 8.49 6.52 3.88
C GLY A 35 6.99 6.25 3.73
N ILE A 36 6.48 5.19 4.38
CA ILE A 36 5.11 4.71 4.25
C ILE A 36 4.05 5.75 4.63
N GLY A 37 4.36 6.65 5.56
CA GLY A 37 3.46 7.75 5.95
C GLY A 37 3.21 8.75 4.80
N ALA A 38 4.25 9.08 4.03
CA ALA A 38 4.12 9.95 2.88
C ALA A 38 3.37 9.25 1.73
N ILE A 39 3.63 7.96 1.52
CA ILE A 39 2.87 7.14 0.57
C ILE A 39 1.38 7.12 0.94
N TYR A 40 1.07 6.84 2.21
CA TYR A 40 -0.31 6.85 2.72
C TYR A 40 -0.99 8.21 2.48
N GLN A 41 -0.31 9.31 2.80
CA GLN A 41 -0.83 10.66 2.56
C GLN A 41 -1.18 10.89 1.08
N ARG A 42 -0.30 10.45 0.16
CA ARG A 42 -0.54 10.57 -1.29
C ARG A 42 -1.73 9.73 -1.75
N VAL A 43 -1.92 8.53 -1.19
CA VAL A 43 -3.09 7.68 -1.48
C VAL A 43 -4.38 8.39 -1.09
N VAL A 44 -4.48 8.86 0.16
CA VAL A 44 -5.71 9.49 0.66
C VAL A 44 -5.99 10.85 0.03
N ALA A 45 -4.95 11.55 -0.43
CA ALA A 45 -5.09 12.79 -1.18
C ALA A 45 -5.41 12.58 -2.67
N GLY A 46 -5.41 11.34 -3.17
CA GLY A 46 -5.58 11.05 -4.60
C GLY A 46 -4.46 11.63 -5.47
N ALA A 47 -3.24 11.72 -4.93
CA ALA A 47 -2.11 12.44 -5.54
C ALA A 47 -1.24 11.58 -6.48
N PHE A 48 -1.69 10.38 -6.85
CA PHE A 48 -1.02 9.54 -7.84
C PHE A 48 -1.51 9.88 -9.25
N SER A 49 -0.58 9.94 -10.20
CA SER A 49 -0.88 10.25 -11.60
C SER A 49 -0.03 9.42 -12.57
N MET A 50 -0.24 9.61 -13.88
CA MET A 50 0.47 8.85 -14.93
C MET A 50 2.00 9.00 -14.87
N ILE A 51 2.52 10.08 -14.27
CA ILE A 51 3.98 10.29 -14.15
C ILE A 51 4.63 9.38 -13.11
N ASP A 52 3.83 8.80 -12.21
CA ASP A 52 4.30 7.89 -11.17
C ASP A 52 4.43 6.45 -11.69
N LEU A 53 4.05 6.18 -12.94
CA LEU A 53 4.24 4.89 -13.59
C LEU A 53 5.62 4.86 -14.29
N PRO A 54 6.47 3.84 -14.05
CA PRO A 54 7.73 3.65 -14.77
C PRO A 54 7.53 3.29 -16.25
#